data_AF-A0A327JE07-F1
#
_entry.id   AF-A0A327JE07-F1
#
_cell.length_a   1.000
_cell.length_b   1.000
_cell.length_c   1.000
_cell.angle_alpha   90.00
_cell.angle_beta   90.00
_cell.angle_gamma   90.00
#
_symmetry.space_group_name_H-M   'P 1'
#
loop_
_entity.id
_entity.type
_entity.pdbx_description
1 polymer ?
#
loop_
_entity_poly.entity_id
_entity_poly.type
_entity_poly.pdbx_seq_one_letter_code
_entity_poly.pdbx_strand_id
1 'polypeptide(L)'
;MYEDEKLICEECGCEFVFTEGEQQFYAERGLLNKPKRCAACRKAHKKNHKRKLHDAICSKCGKETKVPFKPIEGKEVYCKECFQQQKENM
;
A
#
# COMPACT_ATOMS: atom_id res chain seq x y z
N MET A 1 29.59 7.35 -7.99
CA MET A 1 29.69 5.89 -8.16
C MET A 1 28.84 5.28 -7.05
N TYR A 2 28.03 4.28 -7.36
CA TYR A 2 27.29 3.53 -6.34
C TYR A 2 28.09 2.26 -6.06
N GLU A 3 28.20 1.85 -4.81
CA GLU A 3 28.98 0.67 -4.39
C GLU A 3 28.05 -0.27 -3.63
N ASP A 4 28.27 -1.58 -3.68
CA ASP A 4 27.41 -2.50 -2.95
C ASP A 4 27.46 -2.23 -1.43
N GLU A 5 26.29 -2.01 -0.84
CA GLU A 5 26.18 -1.70 0.57
C GLU A 5 25.39 -2.79 1.29
N LYS A 6 25.95 -3.36 2.36
CA LYS A 6 25.24 -4.33 3.20
C LYS A 6 24.35 -3.60 4.19
N LEU A 7 23.06 -3.91 4.18
CA LEU A 7 22.04 -3.36 5.06
C LEU A 7 21.39 -4.48 5.87
N ILE A 8 20.88 -4.13 7.06
CA ILE A 8 20.17 -5.05 7.93
C ILE A 8 18.67 -4.79 7.79
N CYS A 9 17.88 -5.85 7.58
CA CYS A 9 16.43 -5.75 7.50
C CYS A 9 15.84 -5.45 8.89
N GLU A 10 15.06 -4.37 9.02
CA GLU A 10 14.40 -3.99 10.28
C GLU A 10 13.38 -5.02 10.79
N GLU A 11 12.88 -5.91 9.91
CA GLU A 11 11.82 -6.86 10.25
C GLU A 11 12.31 -8.27 10.55
N CYS A 12 13.28 -8.78 9.79
CA CYS A 12 13.78 -10.15 9.94
C CYS A 12 15.21 -10.22 10.48
N GLY A 13 15.90 -9.08 10.61
CA GLY A 13 17.28 -9.02 11.09
C GLY A 13 18.33 -9.57 10.11
N CYS A 14 17.93 -10.08 8.95
CA CYS A 14 18.87 -10.61 7.95
C CYS A 14 19.64 -9.49 7.27
N GLU A 15 20.91 -9.75 7.00
CA GLU A 15 21.74 -8.92 6.13
C GLU A 15 21.33 -9.12 4.66
N PHE A 16 21.21 -8.02 3.93
CA PHE A 16 20.96 -8.01 2.50
C PHE A 16 21.82 -6.96 1.81
N VAL A 17 22.15 -7.19 0.54
CA VAL A 17 23.01 -6.28 -0.24
C VAL A 17 22.13 -5.31 -1.02
N PHE A 18 22.39 -4.02 -0.85
CA PHE A 18 21.85 -2.95 -1.68
C PHE A 18 22.83 -2.69 -2.83
N THR A 19 22.60 -3.40 -3.92
CA THR A 19 23.50 -3.43 -5.08
C THR A 19 23.56 -2.09 -5.83
N GLU A 20 24.60 -1.89 -6.63
CA GLU A 20 24.75 -0.72 -7.51
C GLU A 20 23.48 -0.49 -8.36
N GLY A 21 22.94 -1.55 -8.97
CA GLY A 21 21.74 -1.47 -9.81
C GLY A 21 20.49 -1.08 -9.02
N GLU A 22 20.34 -1.53 -7.77
CA GLU A 22 19.25 -1.08 -6.91
C GLU A 22 19.40 0.40 -6.51
N GLN A 23 20.62 0.88 -6.28
CA GLN A 23 20.88 2.28 -5.96
C GLN A 23 20.57 3.20 -7.15
N GLN A 24 20.99 2.82 -8.35
CA GLN A 24 20.67 3.52 -9.59
C GLN A 24 19.14 3.59 -9.79
N PHE A 25 18.44 2.47 -9.57
CA PHE A 25 16.98 2.45 -9.65
C PHE A 25 16.31 3.40 -8.65
N TYR A 26 16.82 3.47 -7.42
CA TYR A 26 16.29 4.39 -6.40
C TYR A 26 16.55 5.85 -6.80
N ALA A 27 17.74 6.16 -7.31
CA ALA A 27 18.10 7.51 -7.76
C ALA A 27 17.24 7.97 -8.95
N GLU A 28 17.04 7.13 -9.98
CA GLU A 28 16.19 7.44 -11.13
C GLU A 28 14.72 7.70 -10.75
N ARG A 29 14.24 7.00 -9.72
CA ARG A 29 12.86 7.12 -9.24
C ARG A 29 12.66 8.23 -8.21
N GLY A 30 13.72 8.96 -7.84
CA GLY A 30 13.67 9.99 -6.80
C GLY A 30 13.47 9.43 -5.39
N LEU A 31 13.82 8.17 -5.14
CA LEU A 31 13.79 7.56 -3.81
C LEU A 31 15.08 7.91 -3.06
N LEU A 32 15.00 8.98 -2.25
CA LEU A 32 16.12 9.47 -1.44
C LEU A 32 16.48 8.55 -0.26
N ASN A 33 15.57 7.65 0.13
CA ASN A 33 15.72 6.80 1.31
C ASN A 33 16.19 5.39 0.92
N LYS A 34 17.22 4.89 1.63
CA LYS A 34 17.71 3.52 1.48
C LYS A 34 16.64 2.49 1.89
N PRO A 35 16.63 1.29 1.29
CA PRO A 35 15.72 0.23 1.67
C PRO A 35 15.96 -0.19 3.12
N LYS A 36 14.90 -0.17 3.95
CA LYS A 36 14.98 -0.67 5.34
C LYS A 36 14.68 -2.16 5.48
N ARG A 37 14.16 -2.78 4.40
CA ARG A 37 13.66 -4.14 4.38
C ARG A 37 14.22 -4.91 3.20
N CYS A 38 14.59 -6.16 3.43
CA CYS A 38 15.06 -7.06 2.38
C CYS A 38 13.94 -7.35 1.36
N ALA A 39 14.32 -7.82 0.16
CA ALA A 39 13.36 -8.11 -0.90
C ALA A 39 12.27 -9.11 -0.49
N ALA A 40 12.61 -10.10 0.35
CA ALA A 40 11.66 -11.07 0.88
C ALA A 40 10.60 -10.41 1.78
N CYS A 41 11.00 -9.59 2.75
CA CYS A 41 10.08 -8.85 3.63
C CYS A 41 9.24 -7.84 2.84
N ARG A 42 9.82 -7.12 1.87
CA ARG A 42 9.07 -6.22 0.96
C ARG A 42 7.98 -6.99 0.20
N LYS A 43 8.30 -8.17 -0.33
CA LYS A 43 7.33 -9.04 -1.05
C LYS A 43 6.25 -9.58 -0.11
N ALA A 44 6.61 -9.99 1.11
CA ALA A 44 5.67 -10.48 2.12
C ALA A 44 4.66 -9.39 2.53
N HIS A 45 5.13 -8.16 2.76
CA HIS A 45 4.26 -7.01 3.04
C HIS A 45 3.30 -6.70 1.90
N LYS A 46 3.79 -6.71 0.66
CA LYS A 46 2.93 -6.48 -0.51
C LYS A 46 1.82 -7.53 -0.63
N LYS A 47 2.11 -8.79 -0.27
CA LYS A 47 1.11 -9.89 -0.26
C LYS A 47 0.11 -9.75 0.89
N ASN A 48 0.54 -9.27 2.05
CA ASN A 48 -0.31 -9.07 3.23
C ASN A 48 -1.09 -7.76 3.22
N HIS A 49 -0.78 -6.84 2.32
CA HIS A 49 -1.60 -5.66 2.02
C HIS A 49 -2.91 -5.99 1.28
N LYS A 50 -3.48 -7.19 1.50
CA LYS A 50 -4.91 -7.42 1.27
C LYS A 50 -5.65 -6.48 2.21
N ARG A 51 -6.03 -5.31 1.71
CA ARG A 51 -6.86 -4.33 2.42
C ARG A 51 -8.01 -5.12 3.05
N LYS A 52 -8.09 -5.13 4.39
CA LYS A 52 -9.23 -5.72 5.08
C LYS A 52 -10.45 -4.97 4.57
N LEU A 53 -11.29 -5.69 3.85
CA LEU A 53 -12.57 -5.15 3.43
C LEU A 53 -13.46 -5.13 4.66
N HIS A 54 -14.03 -3.99 4.95
CA HIS A 54 -15.00 -3.79 6.00
C HIS A 54 -16.39 -3.82 5.39
N ASP A 55 -17.29 -4.57 6.00
CA ASP A 55 -18.70 -4.57 5.64
C ASP A 55 -19.33 -3.22 6.02
N ALA A 56 -20.12 -2.67 5.11
CA ALA A 56 -20.78 -1.40 5.24
C ALA A 56 -22.11 -1.41 4.48
N ILE A 57 -23.03 -0.55 4.88
CA ILE A 57 -24.31 -0.36 4.19
C ILE A 57 -24.20 0.91 3.35
N CYS A 58 -24.57 0.84 2.07
CA CYS A 58 -24.57 2.00 1.19
C CYS A 58 -25.64 3.01 1.63
N SER A 59 -25.25 4.25 1.94
CA SER A 59 -26.17 5.32 2.35
C SER A 59 -27.16 5.73 1.25
N LYS A 60 -26.86 5.48 -0.04
CA LYS A 60 -27.73 5.84 -1.17
C LYS A 60 -28.74 4.75 -1.55
N CYS A 61 -28.32 3.48 -1.54
CA CYS A 61 -29.15 2.37 -2.05
C CYS A 61 -29.46 1.28 -1.02
N GLY A 62 -28.91 1.35 0.20
CA GLY A 62 -29.17 0.40 1.28
C GLY A 62 -28.52 -0.98 1.11
N LYS A 63 -27.77 -1.23 0.02
CA LYS A 63 -27.12 -2.53 -0.21
C LYS A 63 -25.89 -2.72 0.68
N GLU A 64 -25.68 -3.96 1.14
CA GLU A 64 -24.44 -4.39 1.80
C GLU A 64 -23.28 -4.36 0.82
N THR A 65 -22.17 -3.73 1.21
CA THR A 65 -21.00 -3.56 0.37
C THR A 65 -19.71 -3.65 1.19
N LYS A 66 -18.60 -3.84 0.51
CA LYS A 66 -17.29 -4.05 1.10
C LYS A 66 -16.36 -2.90 0.74
N VAL A 67 -15.93 -2.14 1.75
CA VAL A 67 -15.06 -0.96 1.56
C VAL A 67 -13.66 -1.17 2.16
N PRO A 68 -12.60 -0.58 1.56
CA PRO A 68 -11.22 -0.75 2.03
C PRO A 68 -10.87 0.08 3.28
N PHE A 69 -11.84 0.85 3.81
CA PHE A 69 -11.68 1.70 4.98
C PHE A 69 -12.73 1.31 6.03
N LYS A 70 -12.43 1.51 7.31
CA LYS A 70 -13.38 1.25 8.39
C LYS A 70 -14.52 2.29 8.30
N PRO A 71 -15.80 1.89 8.23
CA PRO A 71 -16.92 2.82 8.33
C PRO A 71 -16.86 3.56 9.66
N ILE A 72 -17.01 4.89 9.61
CA ILE A 72 -17.00 5.77 10.79
C ILE A 72 -18.42 6.29 10.95
N GLU A 73 -18.93 6.31 12.18
CA GLU A 73 -20.22 6.90 12.49
C GLU A 73 -20.22 8.38 12.08
N GLY A 74 -21.24 8.81 11.34
CA GLY A 74 -21.34 10.16 10.76
C GLY A 74 -20.67 10.35 9.40
N LYS A 75 -19.99 9.35 8.83
CA LYS A 75 -19.45 9.40 7.46
C LYS A 75 -20.21 8.46 6.51
N GLU A 76 -20.72 9.04 5.43
CA GLU A 76 -21.47 8.32 4.40
C GLU A 76 -20.58 7.30 3.69
N VAL A 77 -21.11 6.09 3.49
CA VAL A 77 -20.45 5.04 2.72
C VAL A 77 -21.27 4.73 1.50
N TYR A 78 -20.64 4.64 0.33
CA TYR A 78 -21.31 4.33 -0.93
C TYR A 78 -20.74 3.06 -1.54
N CYS A 79 -21.60 2.25 -2.15
CA CYS A 79 -21.16 1.16 -3.01
C CYS A 79 -20.47 1.72 -4.26
N LYS A 80 -19.71 0.85 -4.96
CA LYS A 80 -18.94 1.25 -6.15
C LYS A 80 -19.80 1.98 -7.21
N GLU A 81 -21.01 1.49 -7.44
CA GLU A 81 -21.95 2.04 -8.41
C GLU A 81 -22.45 3.44 -7.98
N CYS A 82 -22.92 3.57 -6.74
CA CYS A 82 -23.41 4.85 -6.20
C CYS A 82 -22.30 5.90 -6.10
N PHE A 83 -21.09 5.50 -5.73
CA PHE A 83 -19.93 6.38 -5.68
C PHE A 83 -19.52 6.89 -7.07
N GLN A 84 -19.52 6.01 -8.07
CA GLN A 84 -19.20 6.41 -9.45
C GLN A 84 -20.22 7.40 -10.00
N GLN A 85 -21.50 7.13 -9.78
CA GLN A 85 -22.56 8.04 -10.20
C GLN A 85 -22.53 9.39 -9.46
N GLN A 86 -22.18 9.40 -8.18
CA GLN A 86 -21.99 10.64 -7.42
C GLN A 86 -20.78 11.44 -7.92
N LYS A 87 -19.70 10.75 -8.34
CA LYS A 87 -18.51 11.39 -8.91
C LYS A 87 -18.75 11.95 -10.31
N GLU A 88 -19.61 11.31 -11.12
CA GLU A 88 -20.01 11.85 -12.44
C GLU A 88 -20.90 13.10 -12.33
N ASN A 89 -21.62 13.25 -11.21
CA ASN A 89 -22.50 14.39 -10.94
C ASN A 89 -21.81 15.56 -10.22
N MET A 90 -20.48 15.54 -10.05
CA MET A 90 -19.69 16.55 -9.34
C MET A 90 -18.53 17.07 -10.20
#